data_AF-H3RCZ4-F1
#
_entry.id   AF-H3RCZ4-F1
#
_cell.length_a   1.000
_cell.length_b   1.000
_cell.length_c   1.000
_cell.angle_alpha   90.00
_cell.angle_beta   90.00
_cell.angle_gamma   90.00
#
_symmetry.space_group_name_H-M   'P 1'
#
loop_
_entity.id
_entity.type
_entity.pdbx_description
1 polymer ?
#
loop_
_entity_poly.entity_id
_entity_poly.type
_entity_poly.pdbx_seq_one_letter_code
_entity_poly.pdbx_strand_id
1 'polypeptide(L)'
;MAHYYYVNKQSGYNDNHVVHAKGCRYLPGLEDRLFLGTFYSATAAIQQARKYYASALGCDDCCPVMSAQTPPLHYSVGLKHGIDF
;
A
#
# COMPACT_ATOMS: atom_id res chain seq x y z
N MET A 1 12.39 3.29 -10.87
CA MET A 1 13.27 3.59 -9.71
C MET A 1 12.57 3.18 -8.43
N ALA A 2 13.29 2.74 -7.41
CA ALA A 2 12.72 2.58 -6.07
C ALA A 2 12.52 3.97 -5.43
N HIS A 3 11.39 4.16 -4.74
CA HIS A 3 11.08 5.36 -3.99
C HIS A 3 11.18 5.08 -2.49
N TYR A 4 11.59 6.10 -1.72
CA TYR A 4 11.62 6.00 -0.26
C TYR A 4 10.21 6.26 0.28
N TYR A 5 9.74 5.38 1.16
CA TYR A 5 8.42 5.48 1.77
C TYR A 5 8.53 5.71 3.28
N TYR A 6 7.62 6.53 3.77
CA TYR A 6 7.52 6.94 5.16
C TYR A 6 6.07 6.77 5.61
N VAL A 7 5.83 6.22 6.80
CA VAL A 7 4.50 6.20 7.41
C VAL A 7 4.39 7.29 8.45
N ASN A 8 3.26 7.98 8.49
CA ASN A 8 2.98 8.92 9.55
C ASN A 8 2.79 8.18 10.89
N LYS A 9 3.53 8.58 11.91
CA LYS A 9 3.40 8.08 13.28
C LYS A 9 2.29 8.83 14.02
N GLN A 10 2.05 10.10 13.67
CA GLN A 10 0.83 10.80 14.06
C GLN A 10 -0.35 10.16 13.33
N SER A 11 -1.11 9.38 14.08
CA SER A 11 -2.45 9.03 13.69
C SER A 11 -3.26 10.31 13.47
N GLY A 12 -3.79 10.48 12.27
CA GLY A 12 -4.76 11.55 12.01
C GLY A 12 -6.09 11.27 12.72
N TYR A 13 -7.18 11.83 12.19
CA TYR A 13 -8.53 11.51 12.65
C TYR A 13 -8.76 9.98 12.60
N ASN A 14 -9.01 9.33 13.74
CA ASN A 14 -9.27 7.88 13.91
C ASN A 14 -8.06 6.93 13.73
N ASP A 15 -6.88 7.24 14.25
CA ASP A 15 -5.80 6.23 14.35
C ASP A 15 -5.29 5.68 13.01
N ASN A 16 -5.51 6.43 11.93
CA ASN A 16 -5.12 6.06 10.59
C ASN A 16 -3.71 6.54 10.28
N HIS A 17 -2.86 5.59 9.85
CA HIS A 17 -1.45 5.83 9.55
C HIS A 17 -1.23 5.91 8.05
N VAL A 18 -0.96 7.10 7.51
CA VAL A 18 -0.83 7.25 6.05
C VAL A 18 0.63 7.10 5.61
N VAL A 19 0.85 6.30 4.57
CA VAL A 19 2.14 6.06 3.92
C VAL A 19 2.32 7.04 2.77
N HIS A 20 3.44 7.74 2.81
CA HIS A 20 3.82 8.78 1.86
C HIS A 20 5.18 8.48 1.22
N ALA A 21 5.34 8.84 -0.05
CA ALA A 21 6.63 8.80 -0.74
C ALA A 21 7.47 10.05 -0.43
N LYS A 22 8.79 9.94 -0.61
CA LYS A 22 9.73 11.07 -0.53
C LYS A 22 9.31 12.20 -1.47
N GLY A 23 9.02 13.37 -0.90
CA GLY A 23 8.62 14.55 -1.65
C GLY A 23 7.10 14.78 -1.73
N CYS A 24 6.28 13.98 -1.04
CA CYS A 24 4.86 14.28 -0.92
C CYS A 24 4.64 15.61 -0.19
N ARG A 25 3.69 16.42 -0.69
CA ARG A 25 3.31 17.71 -0.07
C ARG A 25 2.64 17.55 1.31
N TYR A 26 2.04 16.38 1.54
CA TYR A 26 1.37 16.03 2.79
C TYR A 26 2.29 15.26 3.76
N LEU A 27 3.58 15.17 3.46
CA LEU A 27 4.53 14.44 4.29
C LEU A 27 4.72 15.19 5.63
N PRO A 28 4.43 14.54 6.77
CA PRO A 28 4.64 15.14 8.09
C PRO A 28 6.14 15.32 8.40
N GLY A 29 6.41 16.05 9.48
CA GLY A 29 7.77 16.34 9.96
C GLY A 29 8.61 15.08 10.21
N LEU A 30 9.93 15.27 10.36
CA LEU A 30 10.86 14.16 10.60
C LEU A 30 10.52 13.36 11.86
N GLU A 31 9.97 14.04 12.87
CA GLU A 31 9.69 13.46 14.19
C GLU A 31 8.40 12.62 14.19
N ASP A 32 7.45 13.00 13.34
CA ASP A 32 6.14 12.35 13.20
C ASP A 32 6.09 11.36 12.04
N ARG A 33 7.23 11.02 11.43
CA ARG A 33 7.28 10.03 10.34
C ARG A 33 8.24 8.90 10.67
N LEU A 34 7.85 7.68 10.35
CA LEU A 34 8.67 6.48 10.45
C LEU A 34 9.12 6.06 9.05
N PHE A 35 10.41 5.82 8.89
CA PHE A 35 10.95 5.30 7.65
C PHE A 35 10.63 3.81 7.51
N LEU A 36 9.93 3.43 6.43
CA LEU A 36 9.58 2.03 6.15
C LEU A 36 10.66 1.31 5.34
N GLY A 37 11.32 2.04 4.43
CA GLY A 37 12.25 1.48 3.47
C GLY A 37 12.08 2.05 2.07
N THR A 38 12.85 1.49 1.14
CA THR A 38 12.74 1.79 -0.30
C THR A 38 11.96 0.68 -0.99
N PHE A 39 10.88 1.06 -1.67
CA PHE A 39 10.05 0.12 -2.41
C PHE A 39 9.93 0.56 -3.86
N TYR A 40 9.75 -0.39 -4.76
CA TYR A 40 9.43 -0.12 -6.16
C TYR A 40 7.93 0.13 -6.36
N SER A 41 7.10 -0.35 -5.43
CA SER A 41 5.65 -0.24 -5.49
C SER A 41 5.09 0.29 -4.17
N ALA A 42 4.13 1.21 -4.28
CA ALA A 42 3.43 1.75 -3.12
C ALA A 42 2.68 0.66 -2.34
N THR A 43 2.14 -0.36 -3.03
CA THR A 43 1.47 -1.51 -2.39
C THR A 43 2.39 -2.28 -1.46
N ALA A 44 3.65 -2.51 -1.86
CA ALA A 44 4.64 -3.17 -1.02
C ALA A 44 5.00 -2.32 0.22
N ALA A 45 5.11 -1.00 0.05
CA ALA A 45 5.34 -0.08 1.16
C ALA A 45 4.17 -0.08 2.16
N ILE A 46 2.93 -0.06 1.67
CA ILE A 46 1.72 -0.12 2.50
C ILE A 46 1.65 -1.46 3.23
N GLN A 47 1.92 -2.59 2.57
CA GLN A 47 1.95 -3.90 3.23
C GLN A 47 2.98 -3.97 4.35
N GLN A 48 4.17 -3.39 4.14
CA GLN A 48 5.18 -3.33 5.19
C GLN A 48 4.71 -2.43 6.34
N ALA A 49 4.12 -1.27 6.04
CA ALA A 49 3.55 -0.39 7.05
C ALA A 49 2.45 -1.09 7.87
N ARG A 50 1.64 -1.93 7.22
CA ARG A 50 0.56 -2.71 7.87
C ARG A 50 1.05 -3.73 8.88
N LYS A 51 2.31 -4.17 8.78
CA LYS A 51 2.94 -5.02 9.81
C LYS A 51 3.22 -4.26 11.11
N TYR A 52 3.45 -2.95 11.02
CA TYR A 52 3.66 -2.09 12.19
C TYR A 52 2.35 -1.47 12.68
N TYR A 53 1.51 -1.02 11.74
CA TYR A 53 0.26 -0.32 12.00
C TYR A 53 -0.84 -0.93 11.15
N ALA A 54 -1.74 -1.74 11.73
CA ALA A 54 -2.80 -2.41 10.97
C ALA A 54 -3.69 -1.43 10.15
N SER A 55 -3.85 -0.21 10.67
CA SER A 55 -4.55 0.93 10.05
C SER A 55 -3.69 1.72 9.05
N ALA A 56 -2.60 1.14 8.54
CA ALA A 56 -1.75 1.81 7.56
C ALA A 56 -2.41 1.86 6.17
N LEU A 57 -2.49 3.07 5.60
CA LEU A 57 -3.13 3.40 4.34
C LEU A 57 -2.14 4.07 3.39
N GLY A 58 -2.34 3.97 2.08
CA GLY A 58 -1.54 4.70 1.09
C GLY A 58 -2.09 6.10 0.84
N CYS A 59 -1.22 7.10 0.70
CA CYS A 59 -1.62 8.43 0.26
C CYS A 59 -1.89 8.45 -1.24
N ASP A 60 -3.11 8.73 -1.67
CA ASP A 60 -3.54 8.75 -3.08
C ASP A 60 -2.72 9.72 -3.96
N ASP A 61 -2.20 10.80 -3.36
CA ASP A 61 -1.46 11.87 -4.05
C ASP A 61 -0.02 11.47 -4.42
N CYS A 62 0.64 10.67 -3.58
CA CYS A 62 2.06 10.30 -3.76
C CYS A 62 2.31 8.82 -3.94
N CYS A 63 1.30 8.00 -3.67
CA CYS A 63 1.21 6.62 -4.09
C CYS A 63 0.22 6.59 -5.24
N PRO A 64 0.65 6.87 -6.49
CA PRO A 64 -0.17 6.54 -7.64
C PRO A 64 -0.28 5.02 -7.63
N VAL A 65 -1.35 4.52 -7.02
CA VAL A 65 -1.85 3.20 -7.32
C VAL A 65 -2.25 3.30 -8.77
N MET A 66 -1.30 3.03 -9.68
CA MET A 66 -1.68 2.65 -11.03
C MET A 66 -2.70 1.54 -10.82
N SER A 67 -3.94 1.81 -11.17
CA SER A 67 -5.07 0.88 -11.15
C SER A 67 -4.73 -0.32 -12.03
N ALA A 68 -3.90 -1.21 -11.49
CA ALA A 68 -3.36 -2.42 -12.08
C ALA A 68 -2.56 -3.04 -10.94
N GLN A 69 -3.19 -3.62 -9.92
CA GLN A 69 -3.91 -4.85 -10.08
C GLN A 69 -5.02 -4.90 -9.02
N THR A 70 -6.29 -4.78 -9.44
CA THR A 70 -7.11 -5.95 -9.19
C THR A 70 -6.32 -7.09 -9.83
N PRO A 71 -5.76 -8.08 -9.09
CA PRO A 71 -5.75 -9.37 -9.71
C PRO A 71 -7.21 -9.54 -10.15
N PRO A 72 -7.54 -9.73 -11.45
CA PRO A 72 -8.84 -10.32 -11.71
C PRO A 72 -8.87 -11.50 -10.75
N LEU A 73 -9.90 -11.58 -9.91
CA LEU A 73 -10.09 -12.74 -9.07
C LEU A 73 -9.98 -13.93 -10.01
N HIS A 74 -8.79 -14.54 -10.08
CA HIS A 74 -8.60 -15.82 -10.69
C HIS A 74 -9.09 -16.78 -9.62
N TYR A 75 -10.40 -16.73 -9.43
CA TYR A 75 -11.17 -17.80 -8.87
C TYR A 75 -11.12 -18.90 -9.93
N SER A 76 -9.97 -19.57 -10.02
CA SER A 76 -9.90 -20.90 -10.59
C SER A 76 -10.61 -21.82 -9.61
N VAL A 77 -11.95 -21.87 -9.71
CA VAL A 77 -12.69 -23.04 -9.27
C VAL A 77 -12.75 -24.02 -10.44
N GLY A 78 -12.18 -25.19 -10.22
CA GLY A 78 -12.38 -26.32 -11.10
C GLY A 78 -13.84 -26.80 -10.99
N LEU A 79 -14.54 -26.78 -12.12
CA LEU A 79 -15.81 -27.48 -12.29
C LEU A 79 -15.64 -28.51 -13.43
N LYS A 80 -15.05 -29.63 -13.04
CA LYS A 80 -15.27 -30.99 -13.54
C LYS A 80 -16.70 -31.23 -14.08
N HIS A 81 -16.83 -31.67 -15.34
CA HIS A 81 -17.64 -32.83 -15.79
C HIS A 81 -18.07 -32.75 -17.27
N GLY A 82 -18.01 -33.91 -17.94
CA GLY A 82 -18.90 -34.29 -19.04
C GLY A 82 -18.29 -34.14 -20.44
N ILE A 83 -17.99 -35.23 -21.15
CA ILE A 83 -18.86 -35.93 -22.15
C ILE A 83 -19.05 -35.06 -23.42
N ASP A 84 -18.94 -35.50 -24.68
CA ASP A 84 -19.02 -36.84 -25.28
C ASP A 84 -18.86 -36.72 -26.82
N PHE A 85 -18.61 -37.86 -27.47
CA PHE A 85 -18.36 -38.18 -28.90
C PHE A 85 -16.97 -37.92 -29.49
#